data_AF-A0A929MQN3-F1
#
_entry.id   AF-A0A929MQN3-F1
#
_cell.length_a   1.000
_cell.length_b   1.000
_cell.length_c   1.000
_cell.angle_alpha   90.00
_cell.angle_beta   90.00
_cell.angle_gamma   90.00
#
_symmetry.space_group_name_H-M   'P 1'
#
loop_
_entity.id
_entity.type
_entity.pdbx_description
1 polymer ?
#
loop_
_entity_poly.entity_id
_entity_poly.type
_entity_poly.pdbx_seq_one_letter_code
_entity_poly.pdbx_strand_id
1 'polypeptide(L)'
;MTLKQIQVLHDLLEDLLPQYWQDLAQLVAIPSVQGPAEPDAPYGPGPKAALDWVLDRAKAMGFETVNLDHKVGYAQWSPDPNQA
;
A
#
# COMPACT_ATOMS: atom_id res chain seq x y z
N MET A 1 -1.43 22.40 20.45
CA MET A 1 -1.33 22.70 19.00
C MET A 1 -1.78 24.13 18.76
N THR A 2 -1.10 24.86 17.87
CA THR A 2 -1.49 26.22 17.47
C THR A 2 -2.43 26.19 16.27
N LEU A 3 -3.22 27.25 16.06
CA LEU A 3 -4.13 27.38 14.90
C LEU A 3 -3.39 27.22 13.56
N LYS A 4 -2.13 27.69 13.49
CA LYS A 4 -1.26 27.53 12.32
C LYS A 4 -0.92 26.06 12.03
N GLN A 5 -0.70 25.25 13.07
CA GLN A 5 -0.41 23.82 12.90
C GLN A 5 -1.62 23.05 12.37
N ILE A 6 -2.84 23.45 12.79
CA ILE A 6 -4.09 22.84 12.31
C ILE A 6 -4.29 23.13 10.82
N GLN A 7 -4.04 24.36 10.38
CA GLN A 7 -4.20 24.73 8.97
C GLN A 7 -3.24 23.96 8.06
N VAL A 8 -1.96 23.83 8.46
CA VAL A 8 -0.98 23.07 7.66
C VAL A 8 -1.37 21.61 7.50
N LEU A 9 -1.89 20.98 8.55
CA LEU A 9 -2.36 19.60 8.48
C LEU A 9 -3.58 19.47 7.56
N HIS A 10 -4.52 20.42 7.65
CA HIS A 10 -5.70 20.46 6.79
C HIS A 10 -5.32 20.51 5.31
N ASP A 11 -4.46 21.45 4.92
CA ASP A 11 -4.07 21.65 3.52
C ASP A 11 -3.33 20.42 2.99
N LEU A 12 -2.44 19.82 3.81
CA LEU A 12 -1.77 18.57 3.46
C LEU A 12 -2.76 17.43 3.22
N LEU A 13 -3.82 17.32 4.03
CA LEU A 13 -4.85 16.31 3.82
C LEU A 13 -5.63 16.57 2.54
N GLU A 14 -6.02 17.82 2.26
CA GLU A 14 -6.74 18.17 1.03
C GLU A 14 -5.94 17.81 -0.23
N ASP A 15 -4.62 17.99 -0.21
CA ASP A 15 -3.76 17.63 -1.34
C ASP A 15 -3.57 16.11 -1.50
N LEU A 16 -3.59 15.35 -0.40
CA LEU A 16 -3.38 13.89 -0.40
C LEU A 16 -4.66 13.08 -0.70
N LEU A 17 -5.82 13.58 -0.27
CA LEU A 17 -7.09 12.86 -0.34
C LEU A 17 -7.49 12.41 -1.75
N PRO A 18 -7.33 13.21 -2.83
CA PRO A 18 -7.72 12.79 -4.18
C PRO A 18 -7.03 11.49 -4.62
N GLN A 19 -5.72 11.39 -4.39
CA GLN A 19 -4.96 10.20 -4.74
C GLN A 19 -5.30 9.03 -3.80
N TYR A 20 -5.48 9.30 -2.50
CA TYR A 20 -5.91 8.30 -1.54
C TYR A 20 -7.23 7.63 -1.95
N TRP A 21 -8.22 8.40 -2.41
CA TRP A 21 -9.50 7.84 -2.86
C TRP A 21 -9.36 7.00 -4.13
N GLN A 22 -8.50 7.40 -5.07
CA GLN A 22 -8.22 6.61 -6.27
C GLN A 22 -7.56 5.28 -5.92
N ASP A 23 -6.56 5.32 -5.05
CA ASP A 23 -5.84 4.14 -4.58
C ASP A 23 -6.78 3.18 -3.84
N LEU A 24 -7.59 3.71 -2.92
CA LEU A 24 -8.57 2.91 -2.19
C LEU A 24 -9.59 2.26 -3.12
N ALA A 25 -10.11 3.00 -4.11
CA ALA A 25 -11.06 2.47 -5.06
C ALA A 25 -10.46 1.34 -5.92
N GLN A 26 -9.20 1.49 -6.36
CA GLN A 26 -8.49 0.45 -7.11
C GLN A 26 -8.26 -0.80 -6.27
N LEU A 27 -7.81 -0.66 -5.02
CA LEU A 27 -7.60 -1.78 -4.10
C LEU A 27 -8.91 -2.54 -3.82
N VAL A 28 -9.99 -1.81 -3.51
CA VAL A 28 -11.31 -2.40 -3.21
C VAL A 28 -11.91 -3.11 -4.43
N ALA A 29 -11.58 -2.68 -5.65
CA ALA A 29 -12.02 -3.33 -6.87
C ALA A 29 -11.37 -4.71 -7.10
N ILE A 30 -10.29 -5.04 -6.39
CA ILE A 30 -9.64 -6.36 -6.47
C ILE A 30 -10.48 -7.36 -5.65
N PRO A 31 -11.05 -8.42 -6.25
CA PRO A 31 -11.81 -9.44 -5.53
C PRO A 31 -10.86 -10.36 -4.72
N SER A 32 -10.30 -9.84 -3.63
CA SER A 32 -9.30 -10.49 -2.78
C SER A 32 -9.89 -11.53 -1.83
N VAL A 33 -10.79 -12.37 -2.34
CA VAL A 33 -11.43 -13.45 -1.57
C VAL A 33 -10.54 -14.68 -1.62
N GLN A 34 -10.35 -15.33 -0.47
CA GLN A 34 -9.54 -16.55 -0.38
C GLN A 34 -10.04 -17.62 -1.36
N GLY A 35 -9.11 -18.18 -2.12
CA GLY A 35 -9.34 -19.26 -3.08
C GLY A 35 -8.40 -20.45 -2.86
N PRO A 36 -8.44 -21.44 -3.77
CA PRO A 36 -7.49 -22.55 -3.78
C PRO A 36 -6.06 -22.04 -3.89
N ALA A 37 -5.12 -22.69 -3.19
CA ALA A 37 -3.71 -22.35 -3.28
C ALA A 37 -3.14 -22.70 -4.66
N GLU A 38 -2.32 -21.80 -5.20
CA GLU A 38 -1.55 -21.97 -6.45
C GLU A 38 -0.07 -21.70 -6.17
N PRO A 39 0.85 -22.09 -7.08
CA PRO A 39 2.25 -21.67 -6.98
C PRO A 39 2.35 -20.15 -6.78
N ASP A 40 3.09 -19.72 -5.77
CA ASP A 40 3.27 -18.32 -5.37
C ASP A 40 1.97 -17.59 -4.95
N ALA A 41 0.86 -18.32 -4.74
CA ALA A 41 -0.42 -17.77 -4.29
C ALA A 41 -1.03 -18.67 -3.19
N PRO A 42 -0.49 -18.65 -1.95
CA PRO A 42 -0.89 -19.57 -0.88
C PRO A 42 -2.35 -19.43 -0.45
N TYR A 43 -2.98 -18.29 -0.74
CA TYR A 43 -4.40 -18.01 -0.46
C TYR A 43 -5.23 -17.82 -1.73
N GLY A 44 -4.69 -18.21 -2.88
CA GLY A 44 -5.27 -18.05 -4.20
C GLY A 44 -4.93 -16.71 -4.87
N PRO A 45 -5.32 -16.57 -6.16
CA PRO A 45 -4.89 -15.45 -7.00
C PRO A 45 -5.47 -14.10 -6.56
N GLY A 46 -6.66 -14.07 -5.95
CA GLY A 46 -7.29 -12.84 -5.47
C GLY A 46 -6.48 -12.12 -4.38
N PRO A 47 -6.20 -12.77 -3.22
CA PRO A 47 -5.35 -12.19 -2.18
C PRO A 47 -3.96 -11.82 -2.66
N LYS A 48 -3.36 -12.64 -3.54
CA LYS A 48 -2.07 -12.33 -4.16
C LYS A 48 -2.11 -11.04 -4.96
N ALA A 49 -3.12 -10.86 -5.82
CA ALA A 49 -3.27 -9.65 -6.63
C ALA A 49 -3.41 -8.39 -5.78
N ALA A 50 -4.14 -8.45 -4.66
CA ALA A 50 -4.26 -7.33 -3.73
C ALA A 50 -2.93 -7.04 -3.00
N LEU A 51 -2.22 -8.07 -2.55
CA LEU A 51 -0.91 -7.91 -1.92
C LEU A 51 0.09 -7.27 -2.88
N ASP A 52 0.20 -7.79 -4.10
CA ASP A 52 1.12 -7.27 -5.12
C ASP A 52 0.80 -5.81 -5.45
N TRP A 53 -0.48 -5.48 -5.64
CA TRP A 53 -0.90 -4.10 -5.92
C TRP A 53 -0.50 -3.13 -4.80
N VAL A 54 -0.69 -3.50 -3.52
CA VAL A 54 -0.33 -2.62 -2.39
C VAL A 54 1.19 -2.42 -2.30
N LEU A 55 1.97 -3.49 -2.49
CA LEU A 55 3.43 -3.40 -2.44
C LEU A 55 3.98 -2.58 -3.62
N ASP A 56 3.42 -2.73 -4.82
CA ASP A 56 3.78 -1.90 -5.96
C ASP A 56 3.40 -0.44 -5.75
N ARG A 57 2.23 -0.18 -5.15
CA ARG A 57 1.78 1.17 -4.85
C ARG A 57 2.68 1.85 -3.82
N ALA A 58 3.02 1.16 -2.74
CA ALA A 58 3.95 1.68 -1.73
C ALA A 58 5.35 1.92 -2.32
N LYS A 59 5.83 1.03 -3.19
CA LYS A 59 7.09 1.24 -3.92
C LYS A 59 7.06 2.50 -4.79
N ALA A 60 5.95 2.75 -5.49
CA ALA A 60 5.77 3.97 -6.28
C ALA A 60 5.73 5.25 -5.43
N MET A 61 5.32 5.15 -4.16
CA MET A 61 5.37 6.25 -3.18
C MET A 61 6.77 6.44 -2.56
N GLY A 62 7.76 5.62 -2.96
CA GLY A 62 9.14 5.72 -2.48
C GLY A 62 9.45 4.91 -1.22
N PHE A 63 8.55 4.01 -0.81
CA PHE A 63 8.85 3.05 0.25
C PHE A 63 9.63 1.87 -0.30
N GLU A 64 10.46 1.28 0.54
CA GLU A 64 10.98 -0.06 0.27
C GLU A 64 9.91 -1.08 0.63
N THR A 65 9.77 -2.12 -0.19
CA THR A 65 8.74 -3.13 0.01
C THR A 65 9.31 -4.53 0.01
N VAL A 66 8.81 -5.35 0.94
CA VAL A 66 9.23 -6.74 1.10
C VAL A 66 8.00 -7.63 1.04
N ASN A 67 8.13 -8.71 0.27
CA ASN A 67 7.14 -9.77 0.18
C ASN A 67 7.69 -11.02 0.90
N LEU A 68 6.89 -11.59 1.80
CA LEU A 68 7.21 -12.79 2.57
C LEU A 68 6.31 -13.94 2.09
N ASP A 69 6.87 -14.75 1.18
CA ASP A 69 6.25 -15.95 0.59
C ASP A 69 4.83 -15.75 0.02
N HIS A 70 4.51 -14.54 -0.45
CA HIS A 70 3.18 -14.14 -0.93
C HIS A 70 2.07 -14.28 0.12
N LYS A 71 2.43 -14.29 1.41
CA LYS A 71 1.48 -14.37 2.54
C LYS A 71 1.27 -13.01 3.19
N VAL A 72 2.36 -12.27 3.34
CA VAL A 72 2.41 -10.97 4.00
C VAL A 72 3.44 -10.12 3.26
N GLY A 73 3.23 -8.82 3.25
CA GLY A 73 4.26 -7.87 2.87
C GLY A 73 4.24 -6.66 3.78
N TYR A 74 5.35 -5.94 3.79
CA TYR A 74 5.48 -4.67 4.51
C TYR A 74 6.14 -3.62 3.63
N ALA A 75 5.78 -2.37 3.92
CA ALA A 75 6.40 -1.19 3.34
C ALA A 75 7.16 -0.45 4.44
N GLN A 76 8.41 -0.11 4.18
CA GLN A 76 9.30 0.55 5.12
C GLN A 76 9.74 1.89 4.55
N TRP A 77 9.63 2.93 5.37
CA TRP A 77 10.26 4.21 5.09
C TRP A 77 11.68 4.18 5.63
N SER A 78 12.66 4.36 4.75
CA SER A 78 14.05 4.55 5.12
C SER A 78 14.52 5.92 4.60
N PRO A 79 15.13 6.77 5.44
CA PRO A 79 15.83 7.96 4.98
C PRO A 79 17.19 7.61 4.31
N ASP A 80 17.65 6.35 4.40
CA ASP A 80 18.89 5.86 3.82
C ASP A 80 18.60 4.91 2.64
N PRO A 81 18.94 5.28 1.38
CA PRO A 81 18.65 4.48 0.19
C PRO A 81 19.46 3.17 0.08
N ASN A 82 20.29 2.82 1.07
CA ASN A 82 21.15 1.63 1.08
C ASN A 82 20.77 0.56 2.13
N GLN A 83 19.60 0.65 2.76
CA GLN A 83 19.18 -0.31 3.80
C GLN A 83 17.89 -1.02 3.43
N ALA A 84 18.01 -2.11 2.66
CA ALA A 84 16.99 -3.16 2.52
C ALA A 84 17.33 -4.38 3.39
#